data_AF-A0A379TC26-F1
#
_entry.id   AF-A0A379TC26-F1
#
_cell.length_a   1.000
_cell.length_b   1.000
_cell.length_c   1.000
_cell.angle_alpha   90.00
_cell.angle_beta   90.00
_cell.angle_gamma   90.00
#
_symmetry.space_group_name_H-M   'P 1'
#
loop_
_entity.id
_entity.type
_entity.pdbx_description
1 polymer ?
#
loop_
_entity_poly.entity_id
_entity_poly.type
_entity_poly.pdbx_seq_one_letter_code
_entity_poly.pdbx_strand_id
1 'polypeptide(L)'
;MITTGIAYHSNAPVKPTSWLDLIKPELKNMTTLPSPLYSGAAQIHQATLMNNSRLGWSYYEKLRKNGAMPQSGNGAVLSAIVSGDKAYGFLVDYMAIRAKAKGAPIEFVFPKEGVSIVTEPVAIMKASKNPQGAKKFIDFLLSKEGQNMVLQQGYIPADAALPVPEGFPPRNSIKLMPFNRAKALTNTEVNKKCFAELFGSH
;
A
#
# COMPACT_ATOMS: atom_id res chain seq x y z
N MET A 1 -10.15 5.07 -1.74
CA MET A 1 -9.24 4.08 -2.36
C MET A 1 -7.83 4.42 -1.95
N ILE A 2 -7.07 3.38 -1.61
CA ILE A 2 -5.69 3.49 -1.16
C ILE A 2 -4.83 2.63 -2.09
N THR A 3 -3.65 3.09 -2.47
CA THR A 3 -2.69 2.30 -3.24
C THR A 3 -1.38 2.12 -2.49
N THR A 4 -0.68 1.02 -2.76
CA THR A 4 0.67 0.79 -2.21
C THR A 4 1.70 0.99 -3.30
N GLY A 5 2.63 1.91 -3.05
CA GLY A 5 3.76 2.25 -3.93
C GLY A 5 5.08 2.24 -3.17
N ILE A 6 6.08 2.91 -3.72
CA ILE A 6 7.40 3.04 -3.09
C ILE A 6 7.47 4.42 -2.46
N ALA A 7 7.71 4.46 -1.15
CA ALA A 7 8.13 5.67 -0.48
C ALA A 7 9.66 5.66 -0.29
N TYR A 8 10.28 6.84 -0.34
CA TYR A 8 11.71 6.98 -0.12
C TYR A 8 12.04 8.28 0.60
N HIS A 9 13.08 8.27 1.42
CA HIS A 9 13.54 9.47 2.12
C HIS A 9 14.12 10.47 1.12
N SER A 10 13.93 11.78 1.30
CA SER A 10 14.37 12.79 0.31
C SER A 10 15.88 12.78 0.04
N ASN A 11 16.69 12.30 1.01
CA ASN A 11 18.14 12.13 0.86
C ASN A 11 18.55 10.74 0.34
N ALA A 12 17.61 9.90 -0.12
CA ALA A 12 17.95 8.60 -0.66
C ALA A 12 18.87 8.73 -1.89
N PRO A 13 19.87 7.83 -2.05
CA PRO A 13 20.89 7.97 -3.09
C PRO A 13 20.34 7.80 -4.51
N VAL A 14 19.19 7.13 -4.66
CA VAL A 14 18.56 6.86 -5.96
C VAL A 14 17.07 7.15 -5.85
N LYS A 15 16.50 7.75 -6.88
CA LYS A 15 15.04 7.83 -7.03
C LYS A 15 14.54 6.57 -7.74
N PRO A 16 13.86 5.63 -7.05
CA PRO A 16 13.36 4.42 -7.69
C PRO A 16 12.22 4.76 -8.67
N THR A 17 12.09 3.97 -9.72
CA THR A 17 10.99 4.07 -10.71
C THR A 17 10.24 2.74 -10.86
N SER A 18 10.79 1.68 -10.28
CA SER A 18 10.35 0.30 -10.41
C SER A 18 10.50 -0.42 -9.08
N TRP A 19 9.60 -1.37 -8.81
CA TRP A 19 9.79 -2.31 -7.70
C TRP A 19 11.14 -3.04 -7.79
N LEU A 20 11.59 -3.34 -9.01
CA LEU A 20 12.83 -4.04 -9.27
C LEU A 20 14.08 -3.22 -8.94
N ASP A 21 13.97 -1.90 -8.75
CA ASP A 21 15.10 -1.09 -8.30
C ASP A 21 15.50 -1.46 -6.86
N LEU A 22 14.55 -1.85 -6.01
CA LEU A 22 14.77 -2.15 -4.59
C LEU A 22 15.58 -3.43 -4.33
N ILE A 23 15.75 -4.27 -5.36
CA ILE A 23 16.59 -5.48 -5.29
C ILE A 23 17.97 -5.28 -5.91
N LYS A 24 18.29 -4.06 -6.37
CA LYS A 24 19.62 -3.76 -6.88
C LYS A 24 20.65 -3.77 -5.75
N PRO A 25 21.88 -4.26 -6.01
CA PRO A 25 22.93 -4.33 -5.00
C PRO A 25 23.28 -2.97 -4.37
N GLU A 26 23.17 -1.87 -5.13
CA GLU A 26 23.42 -0.52 -4.59
C GLU A 26 22.44 -0.10 -3.47
N LEU A 27 21.27 -0.76 -3.36
CA LEU A 27 20.25 -0.46 -2.35
C LEU A 27 20.23 -1.48 -1.20
N LYS A 28 21.31 -2.25 -1.03
CA LYS A 28 21.42 -3.28 -0.01
C LYS A 28 21.21 -2.71 1.40
N ASN A 29 20.42 -3.41 2.21
CA ASN A 29 20.01 -3.09 3.57
C ASN A 29 19.17 -1.79 3.71
N MET A 30 18.77 -1.15 2.62
CA MET A 30 18.08 0.16 2.67
C MET A 30 16.55 0.08 2.62
N THR A 31 15.98 -1.10 2.35
CA THR A 31 14.53 -1.25 2.13
C THR A 31 13.81 -1.76 3.38
N THR A 32 12.62 -1.22 3.64
CA THR A 32 11.69 -1.75 4.63
C THR A 32 10.30 -1.95 4.04
N LEU A 33 9.45 -2.75 4.69
CA LEU A 33 8.10 -3.03 4.22
C LEU A 33 7.18 -3.41 5.38
N PRO A 34 5.86 -3.19 5.26
CA PRO A 34 4.93 -3.65 6.27
C PRO A 34 4.78 -5.16 6.16
N SER A 35 4.69 -5.83 7.30
CA SER A 35 4.48 -7.27 7.35
C SER A 35 3.00 -7.62 7.05
N PRO A 36 2.73 -8.55 6.12
CA PRO A 36 1.39 -9.08 5.88
C PRO A 36 0.86 -9.93 7.04
N LEU A 37 1.67 -10.22 8.06
CA LEU A 37 1.18 -10.90 9.28
C LEU A 37 0.32 -9.97 10.15
N TYR A 38 0.56 -8.66 10.06
CA TYR A 38 -0.08 -7.66 10.92
C TYR A 38 -0.88 -6.62 10.13
N SER A 39 -0.61 -6.43 8.83
CA SER A 39 -1.25 -5.40 8.00
C SER A 39 -2.05 -6.00 6.83
N GLY A 40 -3.36 -5.72 6.78
CA GLY A 40 -4.22 -6.12 5.66
C GLY A 40 -3.84 -5.47 4.32
N ALA A 41 -3.39 -4.20 4.33
CA ALA A 41 -2.88 -3.54 3.13
C ALA A 41 -1.61 -4.25 2.60
N ALA A 42 -0.74 -4.71 3.49
CA ALA A 42 0.44 -5.49 3.12
C ALA A 42 0.06 -6.88 2.56
N GLN A 43 -0.98 -7.53 3.10
CA GLN A 43 -1.52 -8.78 2.54
C GLN A 43 -2.05 -8.60 1.12
N ILE A 44 -2.85 -7.54 0.89
CA ILE A 44 -3.37 -7.22 -0.44
C ILE A 44 -2.23 -6.92 -1.41
N HIS A 45 -1.24 -6.14 -0.97
CA HIS A 45 -0.06 -5.83 -1.78
C HIS A 45 0.71 -7.11 -2.14
N GLN A 46 1.03 -7.96 -1.15
CA GLN A 46 1.70 -9.24 -1.36
C GLN A 46 0.95 -10.12 -2.36
N ALA A 47 -0.35 -10.33 -2.15
CA ALA A 47 -1.18 -11.13 -3.04
C ALA A 47 -1.27 -10.54 -4.45
N THR A 48 -1.21 -9.21 -4.58
CA THR A 48 -1.11 -8.52 -5.89
C THR A 48 0.21 -8.86 -6.58
N LEU A 49 1.33 -8.79 -5.85
CA LEU A 49 2.64 -9.13 -6.39
C LEU A 49 2.72 -10.61 -6.83
N MET A 50 2.02 -11.53 -6.16
CA MET A 50 1.95 -12.95 -6.53
C MET A 50 1.29 -13.21 -7.89
N ASN A 51 0.53 -12.26 -8.43
CA ASN A 51 -0.05 -12.36 -9.77
C ASN A 51 0.87 -11.78 -10.86
N ASN A 52 2.02 -11.23 -10.49
CA ASN A 52 2.99 -10.70 -11.42
C ASN A 52 4.17 -11.66 -11.59
N SER A 53 4.47 -12.03 -12.84
CA SER A 53 5.53 -13.00 -13.17
C SER A 53 6.95 -12.53 -12.82
N ARG A 54 7.18 -11.22 -12.66
CA ARG A 54 8.49 -10.64 -12.36
C ARG A 54 8.69 -10.26 -10.89
N LEU A 55 7.59 -10.11 -10.15
CA LEU A 55 7.62 -9.77 -8.73
C LEU A 55 7.44 -11.06 -7.93
N GLY A 56 6.24 -11.43 -7.49
CA GLY A 56 5.99 -12.73 -6.86
C GLY A 56 6.97 -13.09 -5.72
N TRP A 57 7.06 -14.38 -5.39
CA TRP A 57 7.93 -14.86 -4.31
C TRP A 57 9.41 -14.67 -4.59
N SER A 58 9.85 -14.89 -5.83
CA SER A 58 11.26 -14.69 -6.20
C SER A 58 11.74 -13.24 -5.98
N TYR A 59 10.85 -12.26 -6.07
CA TYR A 59 11.18 -10.87 -5.71
C TYR A 59 11.28 -10.65 -4.20
N TYR A 60 10.37 -11.24 -3.40
CA TYR A 60 10.48 -11.19 -1.94
C TYR A 60 11.78 -11.87 -1.46
N GLU A 61 12.17 -13.00 -2.05
CA GLU A 61 13.45 -13.68 -1.77
C GLU A 61 14.64 -12.77 -2.08
N LYS A 62 14.60 -12.08 -3.24
CA LYS A 62 15.64 -11.11 -3.62
C LYS A 62 15.66 -9.92 -2.68
N LEU A 63 14.51 -9.40 -2.24
CA LEU A 63 14.43 -8.34 -1.24
C LEU A 63 15.06 -8.78 0.09
N ARG A 64 14.72 -9.98 0.56
CA ARG A 64 15.30 -10.56 1.77
C ARG A 64 16.81 -10.70 1.64
N LYS A 65 17.30 -11.22 0.51
CA LYS A 65 18.73 -11.32 0.20
C LYS A 65 19.40 -9.95 0.13
N ASN A 66 18.68 -8.93 -0.33
CA ASN A 66 19.13 -7.54 -0.34
C ASN A 66 19.00 -6.86 1.02
N GLY A 67 18.59 -7.56 2.08
CA GLY A 67 18.52 -7.03 3.45
C GLY A 67 17.28 -6.21 3.76
N ALA A 68 16.18 -6.43 3.04
CA ALA A 68 14.91 -5.79 3.35
C ALA A 68 14.40 -6.22 4.75
N MET A 69 13.94 -5.25 5.54
CA MET A 69 13.48 -5.48 6.92
C MET A 69 11.97 -5.24 7.05
N PRO A 70 11.16 -6.24 7.45
CA PRO A 70 9.74 -6.04 7.71
C PRO A 70 9.50 -5.19 8.95
N GLN A 71 8.33 -4.57 9.02
CA GLN A 71 7.84 -3.79 10.15
C GLN A 71 6.42 -4.22 10.48
N SER A 72 5.94 -3.93 11.68
CA SER A 72 4.59 -4.29 12.14
C SER A 72 3.45 -3.66 11.30
N GLY A 73 3.73 -2.60 10.53
CA GLY A 73 2.75 -2.02 9.62
C GLY A 73 3.23 -0.74 8.95
N ASN A 74 2.31 -0.09 8.20
CA ASN A 74 2.62 1.12 7.43
C ASN A 74 3.10 2.29 8.31
N GLY A 75 2.61 2.41 9.55
CA GLY A 75 3.07 3.43 10.49
C GLY A 75 4.55 3.31 10.83
N ALA A 76 4.99 2.10 11.17
CA ALA A 76 6.39 1.82 11.47
C ALA A 76 7.29 1.99 10.23
N VAL A 77 6.81 1.62 9.03
CA VAL A 77 7.53 1.91 7.77
C VAL A 77 7.68 3.41 7.54
N LEU A 78 6.61 4.18 7.69
CA LEU A 78 6.66 5.64 7.54
C LEU A 78 7.70 6.23 8.50
N SER A 79 7.65 5.85 9.78
CA SER A 79 8.60 6.34 10.78
C SER A 79 10.04 6.00 10.41
N ALA A 80 10.33 4.76 10.00
CA ALA A 80 11.68 4.32 9.61
C ALA A 80 12.21 5.07 8.37
N ILE A 81 11.33 5.46 7.44
CA ILE A 81 11.73 6.27 6.29
C ILE A 81 11.99 7.71 6.72
N VAL A 82 11.06 8.33 7.44
CA VAL A 82 11.15 9.73 7.87
C VAL A 82 12.32 9.97 8.83
N SER A 83 12.68 9.01 9.69
CA SER A 83 13.86 9.09 10.55
C SER A 83 15.18 8.93 9.80
N GLY A 84 15.15 8.40 8.58
CA GLY A 84 16.33 8.03 7.80
C GLY A 84 16.91 6.66 8.13
N ASP A 85 16.30 5.87 9.03
CA ASP A 85 16.76 4.51 9.37
C ASP A 85 16.74 3.57 8.15
N LYS A 86 15.77 3.78 7.25
CA LYS A 86 15.64 3.06 5.97
C LYS A 86 15.34 4.04 4.86
N ALA A 87 16.14 4.01 3.79
CA ALA A 87 15.97 4.97 2.70
C ALA A 87 14.72 4.69 1.84
N TYR A 88 14.22 3.45 1.80
CA TYR A 88 13.10 3.05 0.96
C TYR A 88 12.10 2.17 1.71
N GLY A 89 10.84 2.19 1.28
CA GLY A 89 9.92 1.13 1.67
C GLY A 89 8.61 1.08 0.92
N PHE A 90 7.91 -0.04 1.10
CA PHE A 90 6.54 -0.20 0.62
C PHE A 90 5.63 0.60 1.52
N LEU A 91 4.87 1.54 0.97
CA LEU A 91 3.98 2.36 1.78
C LEU A 91 2.70 2.68 1.04
N VAL A 92 1.63 2.88 1.79
CA VAL A 92 0.38 3.39 1.26
C VAL A 92 0.52 4.88 0.90
N ASP A 93 0.05 5.24 -0.29
CA ASP A 93 0.18 6.54 -0.94
C ASP A 93 -0.13 7.73 -0.02
N TYR A 94 -1.32 7.73 0.60
CA TYR A 94 -1.80 8.86 1.38
C TYR A 94 -0.91 9.15 2.58
N MET A 95 -0.25 8.15 3.17
CA MET A 95 0.66 8.35 4.31
C MET A 95 1.90 9.10 3.88
N ALA A 96 2.54 8.67 2.78
CA ALA A 96 3.73 9.34 2.25
C ALA A 96 3.40 10.76 1.77
N ILE A 97 2.33 10.90 0.97
CA ILE A 97 1.93 12.19 0.37
C ILE A 97 1.53 13.20 1.45
N ARG A 98 0.77 12.79 2.47
CA ARG A 98 0.42 13.69 3.59
C ARG A 98 1.62 14.03 4.47
N ALA A 99 2.52 13.08 4.71
CA ALA A 99 3.73 13.35 5.47
C ALA A 99 4.60 14.39 4.74
N LYS A 100 4.78 14.24 3.42
CA LYS A 100 5.47 15.22 2.59
C LYS A 100 4.80 16.60 2.63
N ALA A 101 3.47 16.66 2.49
CA ALA A 101 2.72 17.92 2.56
C ALA A 101 2.88 18.64 3.92
N LYS A 102 3.21 17.89 4.98
CA LYS A 102 3.53 18.43 6.32
C LYS A 102 5.02 18.75 6.52
N GLY A 103 5.84 18.64 5.47
CA GLY A 103 7.27 18.95 5.50
C GLY A 103 8.19 17.80 5.90
N ALA A 104 7.68 16.56 6.00
CA ALA A 104 8.55 15.42 6.25
C ALA A 104 9.45 15.13 5.02
N PRO A 105 10.71 14.70 5.22
CA PRO A 105 11.67 14.41 4.14
C PRO A 105 11.37 13.06 3.47
N ILE A 106 10.21 12.95 2.83
CA ILE A 106 9.74 11.73 2.18
C ILE A 106 9.11 12.05 0.82
N GLU A 107 9.32 11.13 -0.10
CA GLU A 107 8.81 11.16 -1.46
C GLU A 107 8.05 9.87 -1.76
N PHE A 108 7.14 9.92 -2.75
CA PHE A 108 6.35 8.78 -3.16
C PHE A 108 6.43 8.54 -4.67
N VAL A 109 6.51 7.28 -5.06
CA VAL A 109 6.61 6.83 -6.45
C VAL A 109 5.51 5.82 -6.71
N PHE A 110 4.79 6.05 -7.81
CA PHE A 110 3.94 5.07 -8.47
C PHE A 110 4.81 4.27 -9.46
N PRO A 111 5.20 3.02 -9.16
CA PRO A 111 6.20 2.31 -9.96
C PRO A 111 5.66 1.90 -11.33
N LYS A 112 6.53 1.75 -12.32
CA LYS A 112 6.16 1.48 -13.72
C LYS A 112 5.39 0.18 -13.94
N GLU A 113 5.58 -0.82 -13.08
CA GLU A 113 4.79 -2.06 -13.09
C GLU A 113 3.34 -1.81 -12.66
N GLY A 114 3.10 -0.74 -11.90
CA GLY A 114 1.84 -0.37 -11.28
C GLY A 114 1.87 -0.46 -9.76
N VAL A 115 0.76 -0.08 -9.14
CA VAL A 115 0.51 -0.16 -7.70
C VAL A 115 -0.58 -1.18 -7.38
N SER A 116 -0.55 -1.76 -6.18
CA SER A 116 -1.69 -2.54 -5.68
C SER A 116 -2.77 -1.61 -5.16
N ILE A 117 -4.03 -2.02 -5.26
CA ILE A 117 -5.18 -1.25 -4.76
C ILE A 117 -5.81 -1.93 -3.55
N VAL A 118 -5.95 -1.17 -2.47
CA VAL A 118 -6.75 -1.51 -1.30
C VAL A 118 -8.09 -0.78 -1.42
N THR A 119 -9.15 -1.55 -1.64
CA THR A 119 -10.52 -1.05 -1.58
C THR A 119 -11.03 -1.14 -0.15
N GLU A 120 -11.84 -0.17 0.27
CA GLU A 120 -12.44 -0.09 1.60
C GLU A 120 -13.95 -0.37 1.49
N PRO A 121 -14.36 -1.65 1.37
CA PRO A 121 -15.77 -1.98 1.22
C PRO A 121 -16.52 -1.69 2.51
N VAL A 122 -17.75 -1.20 2.37
CA VAL A 122 -18.73 -1.10 3.47
C VAL A 122 -19.83 -2.14 3.26
N ALA A 123 -20.25 -2.80 4.34
CA ALA A 123 -21.29 -3.82 4.29
C ALA A 123 -22.20 -3.76 5.53
N ILE A 124 -23.46 -4.17 5.36
CA ILE A 124 -24.40 -4.33 6.46
C ILE A 124 -24.33 -5.77 6.96
N MET A 125 -24.10 -5.95 8.26
CA MET A 125 -24.14 -7.28 8.86
C MET A 125 -25.55 -7.89 8.75
N LYS A 126 -25.64 -9.18 8.39
CA LYS A 126 -26.91 -9.91 8.31
C LYS A 126 -27.72 -9.83 9.62
N ALA A 127 -27.03 -9.80 10.77
CA ALA A 127 -27.64 -9.74 12.09
C ALA A 127 -27.90 -8.30 12.60
N SER A 128 -27.77 -7.28 11.75
CA SER A 128 -27.95 -5.87 12.16
C SER A 128 -29.32 -5.65 12.80
N LYS A 129 -29.32 -5.05 14.00
CA LYS A 129 -30.55 -4.67 14.72
C LYS A 129 -31.14 -3.35 14.23
N ASN A 130 -30.41 -2.61 13.39
CA ASN A 130 -30.87 -1.38 12.76
C ASN A 130 -30.48 -1.36 11.26
N PRO A 131 -31.10 -2.20 10.42
CA PRO A 131 -30.77 -2.27 9.00
C PRO A 131 -31.10 -0.98 8.25
N GLN A 132 -32.12 -0.23 8.66
CA GLN A 132 -32.49 1.03 8.01
C GLN A 132 -31.46 2.12 8.26
N GLY A 133 -30.99 2.29 9.51
CA GLY A 133 -29.92 3.23 9.83
C GLY A 133 -28.61 2.86 9.12
N ALA A 134 -28.27 1.56 9.06
CA ALA A 134 -27.09 1.09 8.32
C ALA A 134 -27.18 1.42 6.82
N LYS A 135 -28.36 1.29 6.20
CA LYS A 135 -28.58 1.72 4.81
C LYS A 135 -28.36 3.22 4.64
N LYS A 136 -28.99 4.06 5.48
CA LYS A 136 -28.79 5.52 5.45
C LYS A 136 -27.31 5.92 5.61
N PHE A 137 -26.57 5.21 6.46
CA PHE A 137 -25.14 5.43 6.62
C PHE A 137 -24.35 5.10 5.35
N ILE A 138 -24.65 3.98 4.69
CA ILE A 138 -24.04 3.62 3.40
C ILE A 138 -24.40 4.64 2.33
N ASP A 139 -25.67 5.06 2.26
CA ASP A 139 -26.13 6.09 1.32
C ASP A 139 -25.35 7.40 1.52
N PHE A 140 -25.14 7.81 2.78
CA PHE A 140 -24.31 8.96 3.12
C PHE A 140 -22.85 8.79 2.67
N LEU A 141 -22.21 7.65 2.99
CA LEU A 141 -20.82 7.40 2.61
C LEU A 141 -20.61 7.45 1.09
N LEU A 142 -21.59 6.97 0.31
CA LEU A 142 -21.54 6.96 -1.16
C LEU A 142 -22.03 8.26 -1.79
N SER A 143 -22.67 9.14 -1.02
CA SER A 143 -23.11 10.46 -1.49
C SER A 143 -21.92 11.36 -1.84
N LYS A 144 -22.18 12.43 -2.61
CA LYS A 144 -21.18 13.46 -2.91
C LYS A 144 -20.57 14.07 -1.65
N GLU A 145 -21.35 14.25 -0.59
CA GLU A 145 -20.87 14.78 0.68
C GLU A 145 -19.89 13.82 1.36
N GLY A 146 -20.25 12.54 1.50
CA GLY A 146 -19.36 11.52 2.05
C GLY A 146 -18.08 11.36 1.23
N GLN A 147 -18.19 11.39 -0.10
CA GLN A 147 -17.04 11.29 -0.99
C GLN A 147 -16.13 12.54 -0.94
N ASN A 148 -16.68 13.72 -0.68
CA ASN A 148 -15.88 14.92 -0.37
C ASN A 148 -15.13 14.79 0.96
N MET A 149 -15.73 14.16 1.98
CA MET A 149 -15.02 13.88 3.23
C MET A 149 -13.85 12.91 3.03
N VAL A 150 -14.01 11.91 2.16
CA VAL A 150 -12.93 10.99 1.77
C VAL A 150 -11.76 11.76 1.13
N LEU A 151 -12.07 12.72 0.25
CA LEU A 151 -11.07 13.60 -0.37
C LEU A 151 -10.33 14.44 0.67
N GLN A 152 -11.05 15.06 1.62
CA GLN A 152 -10.46 15.87 2.70
C GLN A 152 -9.54 15.07 3.62
N GLN A 153 -9.78 13.76 3.77
CA GLN A 153 -8.89 12.86 4.52
C GLN A 153 -7.61 12.49 3.73
N GLY A 154 -7.52 12.89 2.46
CA GLY A 154 -6.38 12.61 1.59
C GLY A 154 -6.48 11.26 0.87
N TYR A 155 -7.67 10.67 0.78
CA TYR A 155 -7.90 9.43 0.04
C TYR A 155 -8.50 9.71 -1.33
N ILE A 156 -8.22 8.85 -2.31
CA ILE A 156 -8.87 8.92 -3.62
C ILE A 156 -10.35 8.51 -3.47
N PRO A 157 -11.33 9.39 -3.77
CA PRO A 157 -12.75 9.05 -3.67
C PRO A 157 -13.14 7.91 -4.63
N ALA A 158 -14.15 7.13 -4.24
CA ALA A 158 -14.79 6.14 -5.10
C ALA A 158 -15.59 6.79 -6.23
N ASP A 159 -16.19 7.96 -5.98
CA ASP A 159 -16.77 8.79 -7.03
C ASP A 159 -15.67 9.31 -7.96
N ALA A 160 -15.71 8.88 -9.23
CA ALA A 160 -14.74 9.25 -10.24
C ALA A 160 -14.92 10.70 -10.75
N ALA A 161 -16.07 11.33 -10.49
CA ALA A 161 -16.30 12.73 -10.81
C ALA A 161 -15.57 13.69 -9.86
N LEU A 162 -15.17 13.22 -8.67
CA LEU A 162 -14.34 13.98 -7.75
C LEU A 162 -12.85 13.89 -8.10
N PRO A 163 -12.08 14.96 -7.85
CA PRO A 163 -10.64 14.97 -8.10
C PRO A 163 -9.91 13.97 -7.20
N VAL A 164 -8.63 13.74 -7.51
CA VAL A 164 -7.71 13.08 -6.58
C VAL A 164 -7.20 14.10 -5.56
N PRO A 165 -6.78 13.67 -4.35
CA PRO A 165 -6.14 14.57 -3.41
C PRO A 165 -4.88 15.22 -3.98
N GLU A 166 -4.50 16.37 -3.44
CA GLU A 166 -3.26 17.04 -3.81
C GLU A 166 -2.03 16.11 -3.62
N GLY A 167 -1.07 16.21 -4.52
CA GLY A 167 0.13 15.35 -4.53
C GLY A 167 -0.05 14.01 -5.23
N PHE A 168 -1.28 13.62 -5.59
CA PHE A 168 -1.54 12.45 -6.44
C PHE A 168 -1.45 12.81 -7.93
N PRO A 169 -0.99 11.89 -8.79
CA PRO A 169 -1.10 12.05 -10.22
C PRO A 169 -2.57 11.88 -10.66
N PRO A 170 -2.93 12.30 -11.89
CA PRO A 170 -4.28 12.12 -12.41
C PRO A 170 -4.74 10.66 -12.29
N ARG A 171 -6.00 10.44 -11.91
CA ARG A 171 -6.56 9.10 -11.63
C ARG A 171 -6.29 8.10 -12.76
N ASN A 172 -6.47 8.53 -14.02
CA ASN A 172 -6.29 7.70 -15.21
C ASN A 172 -4.81 7.34 -15.50
N SER A 173 -3.85 8.01 -14.86
CA SER A 173 -2.42 7.71 -14.97
C SER A 173 -1.94 6.71 -13.90
N ILE A 174 -2.76 6.45 -12.88
CA ILE A 174 -2.45 5.45 -11.84
C ILE A 174 -2.64 4.06 -12.42
N LYS A 175 -1.54 3.42 -12.80
CA LYS A 175 -1.54 2.04 -13.28
C LYS A 175 -1.78 1.06 -12.14
N LEU A 176 -2.93 0.39 -12.14
CA LEU A 176 -3.24 -0.66 -11.17
C LEU A 176 -2.70 -2.01 -11.63
N MET A 177 -2.07 -2.74 -10.71
CA MET A 177 -1.68 -4.12 -10.96
C MET A 177 -2.89 -5.07 -10.86
N PRO A 178 -2.93 -6.16 -11.64
CA PRO A 178 -4.01 -7.15 -11.55
C PRO A 178 -4.11 -7.77 -10.16
N PHE A 179 -5.34 -7.80 -9.62
CA PHE A 179 -5.62 -8.42 -8.32
C PHE A 179 -6.72 -9.47 -8.47
N ASN A 180 -6.37 -10.74 -8.19
CA ASN A 180 -7.34 -11.83 -8.14
C ASN A 180 -7.78 -12.08 -6.69
N ARG A 181 -8.99 -11.60 -6.35
CA ARG A 181 -9.57 -11.70 -5.01
C ARG A 181 -9.77 -13.14 -4.54
N ALA A 182 -10.29 -14.00 -5.42
CA ALA A 182 -10.56 -15.40 -5.08
C ALA A 182 -9.27 -16.15 -4.77
N LYS A 183 -8.25 -16.00 -5.63
CA LYS A 183 -6.92 -16.58 -5.41
C LYS A 183 -6.25 -16.02 -4.16
N ALA A 184 -6.35 -14.71 -3.91
CA ALA A 184 -5.82 -14.08 -2.71
C ALA A 184 -6.44 -14.68 -1.44
N LEU A 185 -7.76 -14.88 -1.42
CA LEU A 185 -8.47 -15.50 -0.30
C LEU A 185 -8.00 -16.94 -0.08
N THR A 186 -8.00 -17.78 -1.12
CA THR A 186 -7.56 -19.18 -1.04
C THR A 186 -6.11 -19.29 -0.56
N ASN A 187 -5.23 -18.40 -1.00
CA ASN A 187 -3.80 -18.46 -0.69
C ASN A 187 -3.39 -17.64 0.54
N THR A 188 -4.34 -17.07 1.31
CA THR A 188 -4.00 -16.14 2.40
C THR A 188 -3.05 -16.77 3.44
N GLU A 189 -3.39 -17.95 3.95
CA GLU A 189 -2.60 -18.61 4.98
C GLU A 189 -1.26 -19.15 4.43
N VAL A 190 -1.26 -19.64 3.19
CA VAL A 190 -0.02 -20.03 2.48
C VAL A 190 0.91 -18.82 2.34
N ASN A 191 0.38 -17.68 1.91
CA ASN A 191 1.17 -16.47 1.70
C ASN A 191 1.76 -15.91 2.99
N LYS A 192 0.98 -15.95 4.09
CA LYS A 192 1.48 -15.59 5.43
C LYS A 192 2.59 -16.53 5.88
N LYS A 193 2.39 -17.84 5.73
CA LYS A 193 3.38 -18.85 6.10
C LYS A 193 4.70 -18.65 5.35
N CYS A 194 4.66 -18.54 4.02
CA CYS A 194 5.85 -18.28 3.22
C CYS A 194 6.54 -16.95 3.60
N PHE A 195 5.77 -15.92 3.97
CA PHE A 195 6.35 -14.67 4.44
C PHE A 195 7.09 -14.86 5.76
N ALA A 196 6.45 -15.54 6.71
CA ALA A 196 7.03 -15.83 8.03
C ALA A 196 8.29 -16.71 7.92
N GLU A 197 8.31 -17.69 7.02
CA GLU A 197 9.49 -18.51 6.74
C GLU A 197 10.65 -17.67 6.17
N LEU A 198 10.33 -16.71 5.30
CA LEU A 198 11.34 -15.89 4.63
C LEU A 198 11.88 -14.77 5.54
N PHE A 199 11.02 -14.09 6.28
CA PHE A 199 11.36 -12.88 7.05
C PHE A 199 11.33 -13.05 8.57
N GLY A 200 10.84 -14.19 9.07
CA GLY A 200 10.55 -14.41 10.49
C GLY A 200 9.12 -14.02 10.88
N SER A 201 8.71 -14.47 12.07
CA SER A 201 7.36 -14.25 12.62
C SER A 201 7.31 -13.12 13.67
N HIS A 202 8.34 -12.26 13.70
CA HIS A 202 8.52 -11.25 14.73
C HIS A 202 7.76 -9.95 14.43
#